data_AF-A0AA90SZV6-F1
#
_entry.id   AF-A0AA90SZV6-F1
#
_cell.length_a   1.000
_cell.length_b   1.000
_cell.length_c   1.000
_cell.angle_alpha   90.00
_cell.angle_beta   90.00
_cell.angle_gamma   90.00
#
_symmetry.space_group_name_H-M   'P 1'
#
loop_
_entity.id
_entity.type
_entity.pdbx_description
1 polymer ?
#
loop_
_entity_poly.entity_id
_entity_poly.type
_entity_poly.pdbx_seq_one_letter_code
_entity_poly.pdbx_strand_id
1 'polypeptide(L)'
;MTQPVSDFKSKSGFKRILAATSYSIDGFKSAWASEHAFRQELMVVVVGAIVALVLPVSAFQKLFLIAVLVLVLIVELINSAIEAVVDRVSLERHPLSKNAKDFGSAAVMLAVLIAIAAWTVVLFNRFY
;
A
#
# COMPACT_ATOMS: atom_id res chain seq x y z
N MET A 1 -2.11 -3.00 39.78
CA MET A 1 -2.31 -2.44 38.43
C MET A 1 -2.22 -3.59 37.43
N THR A 2 -3.36 -4.08 36.95
CA THR A 2 -3.41 -5.12 35.90
C THR A 2 -3.00 -4.47 34.58
N GLN A 3 -1.83 -4.84 34.06
CA GLN A 3 -1.41 -4.45 32.71
C GLN A 3 -2.49 -4.93 31.72
N PRO A 4 -3.02 -4.06 30.83
CA PRO A 4 -3.94 -4.52 29.79
C PRO A 4 -3.21 -5.55 28.92
N VAL A 5 -3.73 -6.77 28.88
CA VAL A 5 -3.19 -7.81 28.02
C VAL A 5 -3.57 -7.39 26.60
N SER A 6 -2.57 -7.16 25.73
CA SER A 6 -2.82 -7.00 24.31
C SER A 6 -3.57 -8.24 23.80
N ASP A 7 -4.80 -8.06 23.31
CA ASP A 7 -5.62 -9.12 22.70
C ASP A 7 -4.97 -9.72 21.44
N PHE A 8 -3.87 -9.12 20.94
CA PHE A 8 -3.06 -9.63 19.84
C PHE A 8 -2.04 -10.70 20.25
N LYS A 9 -2.16 -11.31 21.44
CA LYS A 9 -1.28 -12.40 21.85
C LYS A 9 -1.58 -13.68 21.04
N SER A 10 -0.63 -14.00 20.15
CA SER A 10 -0.59 -15.16 19.25
C SER A 10 -1.06 -16.48 19.89
N LYS A 11 -2.22 -16.99 19.46
CA LYS A 11 -2.57 -18.43 19.58
C LYS A 11 -1.75 -19.21 18.54
N SER A 12 -0.98 -20.21 18.96
CA SER A 12 -0.10 -21.01 18.11
C SER A 12 -0.84 -21.75 16.96
N GLY A 13 -0.18 -21.95 15.82
CA GLY A 13 -0.61 -22.85 14.73
C GLY A 13 -1.45 -22.20 13.60
N PHE A 14 -2.22 -23.05 12.88
CA PHE A 14 -3.09 -22.68 11.75
C PHE A 14 -4.11 -21.57 12.09
N LYS A 15 -4.54 -21.52 13.37
CA LYS A 15 -5.41 -20.45 13.89
C LYS A 15 -4.77 -19.06 13.80
N ARG A 16 -3.43 -18.96 13.88
CA ARG A 16 -2.71 -17.68 13.69
C ARG A 16 -2.75 -17.21 12.24
N ILE A 17 -2.61 -18.13 11.28
CA ILE A 17 -2.66 -17.82 9.85
C ILE A 17 -4.06 -17.32 9.50
N LEU A 18 -5.10 -18.04 9.92
CA LEU A 18 -6.49 -17.61 9.71
C LEU A 18 -6.79 -16.26 10.35
N ALA A 19 -6.33 -16.02 11.59
CA ALA A 19 -6.47 -14.73 12.25
C ALA A 19 -5.74 -13.62 11.49
N ALA A 20 -4.50 -13.85 11.05
CA ALA A 20 -3.73 -12.90 10.25
C ALA A 20 -4.45 -12.57 8.93
N THR A 21 -5.00 -13.56 8.23
CA THR A 21 -5.80 -13.35 7.01
C THR A 21 -7.04 -12.52 7.31
N SER A 22 -7.74 -12.77 8.42
CA SER A 22 -8.89 -11.95 8.85
C SER A 22 -8.47 -10.49 9.08
N TYR A 23 -7.39 -10.26 9.82
CA TYR A 23 -6.88 -8.91 10.07
C TYR A 23 -6.47 -8.19 8.78
N SER A 24 -5.87 -8.90 7.82
CA SER A 24 -5.56 -8.33 6.49
C SER A 24 -6.83 -7.93 5.74
N ILE A 25 -7.88 -8.77 5.74
CA ILE A 25 -9.16 -8.46 5.11
C ILE A 25 -9.80 -7.22 5.74
N ASP A 26 -9.79 -7.13 7.07
CA ASP A 26 -10.35 -5.97 7.78
C ASP A 26 -9.55 -4.70 7.49
N GLY A 27 -8.22 -4.80 7.37
CA GLY A 27 -7.35 -3.70 6.93
C GLY A 27 -7.71 -3.19 5.53
N PHE A 28 -7.87 -4.10 4.55
CA PHE A 28 -8.29 -3.72 3.19
C PHE A 28 -9.69 -3.10 3.14
N LYS A 29 -10.64 -3.63 3.92
CA LYS A 29 -11.99 -3.05 4.04
C LYS A 29 -11.95 -1.65 4.61
N SER A 30 -11.14 -1.43 5.66
CA SER A 30 -10.97 -0.13 6.27
C SER A 30 -10.38 0.87 5.27
N ALA A 31 -9.26 0.53 4.62
CA ALA A 31 -8.62 1.38 3.63
C ALA A 31 -9.56 1.73 2.46
N TRP A 32 -10.32 0.75 1.96
CA TRP A 32 -11.32 0.99 0.93
C TRP A 32 -12.44 1.94 1.37
N ALA A 33 -12.86 1.87 2.63
CA ALA A 33 -13.94 2.69 3.16
C ALA A 33 -13.49 4.13 3.46
N SER A 34 -12.34 4.28 4.15
CA SER A 34 -11.86 5.57 4.65
C SER A 34 -11.07 6.38 3.64
N GLU A 35 -10.28 5.72 2.77
CA GLU A 35 -9.28 6.42 1.95
C GLU A 35 -9.72 6.58 0.49
N HIS A 36 -10.02 7.82 0.09
CA HIS A 36 -10.30 8.15 -1.31
C HIS A 36 -9.09 7.88 -2.22
N ALA A 37 -7.87 8.20 -1.75
CA ALA A 37 -6.63 7.99 -2.50
C ALA A 37 -6.39 6.51 -2.77
N PHE A 38 -6.48 5.65 -1.75
CA PHE A 38 -6.38 4.19 -1.90
C PHE A 38 -7.34 3.62 -2.96
N ARG A 39 -8.58 4.10 -3.02
CA ARG A 39 -9.55 3.65 -4.05
C ARG A 39 -9.09 4.02 -5.46
N GLN A 40 -8.60 5.23 -5.65
CA GLN A 40 -8.09 5.70 -6.95
C GLN A 40 -6.87 4.90 -7.38
N GLU A 41 -5.92 4.72 -6.47
CA GLU A 41 -4.72 3.92 -6.74
C GLU A 41 -5.08 2.46 -7.04
N LEU A 42 -6.01 1.86 -6.31
CA LEU A 42 -6.44 0.48 -6.56
C LEU A 42 -7.07 0.33 -7.95
N MET A 43 -7.85 1.31 -8.41
CA MET A 43 -8.37 1.32 -9.79
C MET A 43 -7.22 1.37 -10.81
N VAL A 44 -6.22 2.22 -10.60
CA VAL A 44 -5.02 2.30 -11.46
C VAL A 44 -4.26 0.98 -11.45
N VAL A 45 -4.09 0.34 -10.29
CA VAL A 45 -3.43 -0.96 -10.17
C VAL A 45 -4.18 -2.05 -10.93
N VAL A 46 -5.51 -2.12 -10.79
CA VAL A 46 -6.33 -3.12 -11.48
C VAL A 46 -6.24 -2.93 -13.00
N VAL A 47 -6.44 -1.71 -13.49
CA VAL A 47 -6.36 -1.40 -14.93
C VAL A 47 -4.94 -1.67 -15.45
N GLY A 48 -3.92 -1.18 -14.75
CA GLY A 48 -2.52 -1.38 -15.10
C GLY A 48 -2.13 -2.87 -15.10
N ALA A 49 -2.61 -3.66 -14.16
CA ALA A 49 -2.35 -5.10 -14.14
C ALA A 49 -2.98 -5.81 -15.35
N ILE A 50 -4.22 -5.47 -15.71
CA ILE A 50 -4.86 -6.00 -16.93
C ILE A 50 -4.03 -5.63 -18.17
N VAL A 51 -3.63 -4.36 -18.28
CA VAL A 51 -2.79 -3.87 -19.39
C VAL A 51 -1.45 -4.62 -19.45
N ALA A 52 -0.78 -4.82 -18.31
CA ALA A 52 0.47 -5.57 -18.23
C ALA A 52 0.30 -7.03 -18.68
N LEU A 53 -0.81 -7.67 -18.32
CA LEU A 53 -1.10 -9.06 -18.69
C LEU A 53 -1.34 -9.23 -20.19
N VAL A 54 -1.98 -8.26 -20.86
CA VAL A 54 -2.24 -8.31 -22.31
C VAL A 54 -1.06 -7.83 -23.16
N LEU A 55 -0.13 -7.06 -22.58
CA LEU A 55 1.06 -6.59 -23.30
C LEU A 55 1.91 -7.77 -23.82
N PRO A 56 2.36 -7.74 -25.09
CA PRO A 56 3.26 -8.75 -25.65
C PRO A 56 4.71 -8.49 -25.20
N VAL A 57 4.95 -8.66 -23.90
CA VAL A 57 6.25 -8.53 -23.21
C VAL A 57 6.55 -9.80 -22.41
N SER A 58 7.79 -9.98 -21.95
CA SER A 58 8.18 -11.20 -21.23
C SER A 58 7.41 -11.36 -19.90
N ALA A 59 7.27 -12.59 -19.43
CA ALA A 59 6.59 -12.86 -18.15
C ALA A 59 7.23 -12.10 -16.98
N PHE A 60 8.56 -11.94 -16.98
CA PHE A 60 9.29 -11.13 -15.99
C PHE A 60 8.93 -9.64 -16.08
N GLN A 61 8.81 -9.09 -17.29
CA GLN A 61 8.38 -7.70 -17.46
C GLN A 61 6.93 -7.51 -16.97
N LYS A 62 6.03 -8.45 -17.25
CA LYS A 62 4.65 -8.41 -16.72
C LYS A 62 4.64 -8.40 -15.19
N LEU A 63 5.37 -9.35 -14.58
CA LEU A 63 5.50 -9.42 -13.13
C LEU A 63 6.07 -8.13 -12.55
N PHE A 64 7.10 -7.55 -13.18
CA PHE A 64 7.71 -6.30 -12.73
C PHE A 64 6.74 -5.11 -12.81
N LEU A 65 6.01 -4.96 -13.91
CA LEU A 65 5.00 -3.90 -14.09
C LEU A 65 3.86 -4.00 -13.07
N ILE A 66 3.43 -5.22 -12.73
CA ILE A 66 2.43 -5.45 -11.69
C ILE A 66 3.04 -5.18 -10.30
N ALA A 67 4.26 -5.64 -10.05
CA ALA A 67 4.93 -5.50 -8.76
C ALA A 67 5.12 -4.02 -8.36
N VAL A 68 5.50 -3.14 -9.29
CA VAL A 68 5.64 -1.71 -9.00
C VAL A 68 4.29 -1.02 -8.73
N LEU A 69 3.20 -1.48 -9.33
CA LEU A 69 1.85 -0.99 -9.00
C LEU A 69 1.40 -1.47 -7.62
N VAL A 70 1.65 -2.74 -7.30
CA VAL A 70 1.38 -3.28 -5.95
C VAL A 70 2.22 -2.57 -4.89
N LEU A 71 3.46 -2.17 -5.21
CA LEU A 71 4.32 -1.39 -4.31
C LEU A 71 3.67 -0.04 -3.94
N VAL A 72 3.03 0.64 -4.89
CA VAL A 72 2.29 1.89 -4.62
C VAL A 72 1.23 1.66 -3.54
N LEU A 73 0.40 0.62 -3.69
CA LEU A 73 -0.62 0.28 -2.68
C LEU A 73 -0.04 -0.10 -1.32
N ILE A 74 1.09 -0.80 -1.30
CA ILE A 74 1.76 -1.15 -0.04
C ILE A 74 2.19 0.12 0.69
N VAL A 75 2.81 1.06 -0.02
CA VAL A 75 3.31 2.31 0.55
C VAL A 75 2.15 3.21 0.98
N GLU A 76 1.06 3.25 0.22
CA GLU A 76 -0.16 3.98 0.59
C GLU A 76 -0.80 3.43 1.87
N LEU A 77 -0.93 2.11 2.00
CA LEU A 77 -1.43 1.50 3.24
C LEU A 77 -0.54 1.83 4.46
N ILE A 78 0.77 1.88 4.26
CA ILE A 78 1.71 2.30 5.31
C ILE A 78 1.52 3.79 5.63
N ASN A 79 1.35 4.64 4.62
CA ASN A 79 1.07 6.07 4.81
C ASN A 79 -0.22 6.26 5.63
N SER A 80 -1.33 5.63 5.25
CA SER A 80 -2.60 5.69 5.98
C SER A 80 -2.48 5.16 7.41
N ALA A 81 -1.68 4.11 7.63
CA ALA A 81 -1.42 3.60 8.98
C ALA A 81 -0.65 4.63 9.84
N ILE A 82 0.34 5.32 9.28
CA ILE A 82 1.06 6.41 9.95
C ILE A 82 0.11 7.56 10.27
N GLU A 83 -0.72 7.98 9.31
CA GLU A 83 -1.71 9.03 9.49
C GLU A 83 -2.69 8.68 10.62
N ALA A 84 -3.21 7.45 10.65
CA ALA A 84 -4.12 6.98 11.69
C ALA A 84 -3.48 7.00 13.09
N VAL A 85 -2.20 6.64 13.20
CA VAL A 85 -1.46 6.71 14.47
C VAL A 85 -1.23 8.16 14.89
N VAL A 86 -0.80 9.03 13.96
CA VAL A 86 -0.55 10.45 14.23
C VAL A 86 -1.83 11.15 14.69
N ASP A 87 -2.95 10.92 13.99
CA ASP A 87 -4.25 11.51 14.30
C ASP A 87 -4.83 10.99 15.62
N ARG A 88 -4.49 9.75 16.00
CA ARG A 88 -4.88 9.20 17.30
C ARG A 88 -4.13 9.84 18.46
N VAL A 89 -2.87 10.26 18.28
CA VAL A 89 -2.02 10.82 19.34
C VAL A 89 -2.39 12.27 19.64
N SER A 90 -2.50 13.13 18.63
CA SER A 90 -2.93 14.52 18.81
C SER A 90 -3.41 15.11 17.49
N LEU A 91 -4.55 15.80 17.54
CA LEU A 91 -5.08 16.58 16.42
C LEU A 91 -4.51 18.01 16.38
N GLU A 92 -3.71 18.40 17.38
CA GLU A 92 -3.01 19.69 17.37
C GLU A 92 -1.87 19.67 16.35
N ARG A 93 -1.66 20.81 15.69
CA ARG A 93 -0.57 20.96 14.71
C ARG A 93 0.78 20.99 15.42
N HIS A 94 1.38 19.81 15.59
CA HIS A 94 2.75 19.67 16.09
C HIS A 94 3.74 19.49 14.91
N PRO A 95 4.91 20.16 14.91
CA PRO A 95 5.89 20.03 13.83
C PRO A 95 6.30 18.58 13.51
N LEU A 96 6.43 17.73 14.53
CA LEU A 96 6.77 16.31 14.33
C LEU A 96 5.62 15.51 13.68
N SER A 97 4.36 15.80 14.04
CA SER A 97 3.19 15.17 13.43
C SER A 97 3.09 15.53 11.95
N LYS A 98 3.38 16.80 11.62
CA LYS A 98 3.49 17.25 10.24
C LYS A 98 4.57 16.47 9.48
N ASN A 99 5.79 16.40 10.03
CA ASN A 99 6.89 15.68 9.38
C ASN A 99 6.56 14.20 9.13
N ALA A 100 5.90 13.52 10.08
CA ALA A 100 5.50 12.13 9.92
C ALA A 100 4.56 11.93 8.72
N LYS A 101 3.56 12.80 8.56
CA LYS A 101 2.64 12.79 7.41
C LYS A 101 3.36 13.15 6.11
N ASP A 102 4.21 14.18 6.13
CA ASP A 102 4.97 14.63 4.96
C ASP A 102 5.90 13.51 4.45
N PHE A 103 6.54 12.75 5.34
CA PHE A 103 7.39 11.63 4.95
C PHE A 103 6.61 10.45 4.38
N GLY A 104 5.44 10.15 4.93
CA GLY A 104 4.56 9.12 4.37
C GLY A 104 4.10 9.47 2.96
N SER A 105 3.63 10.71 2.76
CA SER A 105 3.25 11.22 1.43
C SER A 105 4.43 11.24 0.45
N ALA A 106 5.63 11.60 0.90
CA ALA A 106 6.84 11.56 0.07
C ALA A 106 7.20 10.12 -0.36
N ALA A 107 7.01 9.13 0.51
CA ALA A 107 7.23 7.73 0.17
C ALA A 107 6.25 7.26 -0.93
N VAL A 108 4.98 7.63 -0.85
CA VAL A 108 3.96 7.33 -1.88
C VAL A 108 4.38 7.95 -3.22
N MET A 109 4.79 9.23 -3.23
CA MET A 109 5.28 9.91 -4.43
C MET A 109 6.47 9.16 -5.06
N LEU A 110 7.44 8.71 -4.27
CA LEU A 110 8.58 7.95 -4.77
C LEU A 110 8.16 6.60 -5.37
N ALA A 111 7.19 5.90 -4.75
CA ALA A 111 6.65 4.66 -5.29
C ALA A 111 5.95 4.89 -6.65
N VAL A 112 5.17 5.96 -6.77
CA VAL A 112 4.52 6.36 -8.02
C VAL A 112 5.56 6.68 -9.10
N LEU A 113 6.62 7.42 -8.77
CA LEU A 113 7.70 7.74 -9.72
C LEU A 113 8.42 6.49 -10.22
N ILE A 114 8.68 5.50 -9.34
CA ILE A 114 9.24 4.21 -9.72
C ILE A 114 8.28 3.46 -10.66
N ALA A 115 6.98 3.44 -10.37
CA ALA A 115 5.99 2.82 -11.23
C ALA A 115 5.97 3.47 -12.62
N ILE A 116 5.94 4.80 -12.70
CA ILE A 116 5.99 5.55 -13.97
C ILE A 116 7.27 5.22 -14.74
N ALA A 117 8.43 5.23 -14.08
CA ALA A 117 9.71 4.93 -14.73
C ALA A 117 9.75 3.50 -15.27
N ALA A 118 9.33 2.51 -14.47
CA ALA A 118 9.30 1.11 -14.88
C ALA A 118 8.38 0.89 -16.09
N TRP A 119 7.16 1.44 -16.06
CA TRP A 119 6.23 1.39 -17.18
C TRP A 119 6.80 2.08 -18.42
N THR A 120 7.38 3.27 -18.26
CA THR A 120 7.98 4.02 -19.37
C THR A 120 9.09 3.23 -20.05
N VAL A 121 10.02 2.65 -19.28
CA VAL A 121 11.14 1.87 -19.84
C VAL A 121 10.65 0.63 -20.57
N VAL A 122 9.69 -0.12 -20.00
CA VAL A 122 9.18 -1.35 -20.65
C VAL A 122 8.40 -1.01 -21.91
N LEU A 123 7.55 0.03 -21.89
CA LEU A 123 6.80 0.45 -23.06
C LEU A 123 7.71 1.04 -24.14
N PHE A 124 8.68 1.87 -23.76
CA PHE A 124 9.66 2.43 -24.70
C PHE A 124 10.39 1.32 -25.42
N ASN A 125 11.03 0.40 -24.69
CA ASN A 125 11.75 -0.76 -25.28
C ASN A 125 10.84 -1.69 -26.09
N ARG A 126 9.53 -1.67 -25.86
CA ARG A 126 8.58 -2.51 -26.61
C ARG A 126 8.19 -1.89 -27.94
N PHE A 127 8.10 -0.56 -28.02
CA PHE A 127 7.53 0.15 -29.17
C PHE A 127 8.54 0.98 -29.97
N TYR A 128 9.72 1.25 -29.42
CA TYR A 128 10.81 2.02 -30.02
C TYR A 128 12.12 1.24 -29.86
#